data_AF-Q9JLA9-F1
#
_entry.id   AF-Q9JLA9-F1
#
_cell.length_a   1.000
_cell.length_b   1.000
_cell.length_c   1.000
_cell.angle_alpha   90.00
_cell.angle_beta   90.00
_cell.angle_gamma   90.00
#
_symmetry.space_group_name_H-M   'P 1'
#
loop_
_entity.id
_entity.type
_entity.pdbx_description
1 polymer ?
#
loop_
_entity_poly.entity_id
_entity_poly.type
_entity_poly.pdbx_seq_one_letter_code
_entity_poly.pdbx_strand_id
1 'polypeptide(L)' 'VNNNEMVALQREPNNPYDKNAIKVNNVNGNQVGHIKREIAAAVAYIMDNKLAQVEGVVPFGASNTFTM' A
#
# COMPACT_ATOMS: atom_id res chain seq x y z
N VAL A 1 -7.31 12.07 -5.95
CA VAL A 1 -6.17 12.07 -5.01
C VAL A 1 -5.30 13.27 -5.31
N ASN A 2 -4.83 13.98 -4.28
CA ASN A 2 -4.01 15.17 -4.45
C ASN A 2 -2.51 14.81 -4.56
N ASN A 3 -1.71 15.69 -5.17
CA ASN A 3 -0.26 15.54 -5.15
C ASN A 3 0.27 15.75 -3.71
N ASN A 4 1.25 14.95 -3.30
CA ASN A 4 1.84 14.95 -1.96
C ASN A 4 0.87 14.50 -0.84
N GLU A 5 -0.09 13.65 -1.18
CA GLU A 5 -1.04 13.06 -0.23
C GLU A 5 -0.39 11.90 0.54
N MET A 6 -0.56 11.90 1.86
CA MET A 6 -0.18 10.77 2.70
C MET A 6 -1.11 9.59 2.43
N VAL A 7 -0.54 8.40 2.34
CA VAL A 7 -1.29 7.16 2.18
C VAL A 7 -0.96 6.20 3.31
N ALA A 8 -2.01 5.57 3.82
CA ALA A 8 -1.90 4.52 4.81
C ALA A 8 -1.73 3.18 4.10
N LEU A 9 -0.69 2.44 4.47
CA LEU A 9 -0.54 1.04 4.06
C LEU A 9 -1.21 0.15 5.10
N GLN A 10 -2.10 -0.73 4.63
CA GLN A 10 -2.81 -1.67 5.49
C GLN A 10 -2.62 -3.10 4.98
N ARG A 11 -2.25 -4.01 5.88
CA ARG A 11 -2.13 -5.44 5.57
C ARG A 11 -3.51 -6.03 5.26
N GLU A 12 -3.58 -6.87 4.23
CA GLU A 12 -4.76 -7.65 3.87
C GLU A 12 -4.42 -9.15 3.84
N PRO A 13 -4.22 -9.78 5.01
CA PRO A 13 -3.82 -11.19 5.09
C PRO A 13 -4.91 -12.16 4.63
N ASN A 14 -6.16 -11.70 4.55
CA ASN A 14 -7.32 -12.47 4.12
C ASN A 14 -7.56 -12.44 2.61
N ASN A 15 -6.65 -11.87 1.81
CA ASN A 15 -6.82 -11.82 0.37
C ASN A 15 -6.62 -13.22 -0.24
N PRO A 16 -7.59 -13.74 -1.03
CA PRO A 16 -7.55 -15.10 -1.56
C PRO A 16 -6.46 -15.31 -2.62
N TYR A 17 -5.95 -14.23 -3.24
CA TYR A 17 -4.90 -14.31 -4.25
C TYR A 17 -3.50 -14.18 -3.64
N ASP A 18 -3.36 -13.36 -2.59
CA ASP A 18 -2.07 -13.09 -1.96
C ASP A 18 -2.21 -12.76 -0.47
N LYS A 19 -1.83 -13.69 0.41
CA LYS A 19 -1.78 -13.48 1.87
C LYS A 19 -0.85 -12.33 2.32
N ASN A 20 0.05 -11.90 1.45
CA ASN A 20 0.95 -10.78 1.68
C ASN A 20 0.44 -9.49 1.03
N ALA A 21 -0.79 -9.45 0.52
CA ALA A 21 -1.37 -8.24 -0.05
C ALA A 21 -1.34 -7.08 0.96
N ILE A 22 -0.97 -5.90 0.45
CA ILE A 22 -0.97 -4.64 1.18
C ILE A 22 -1.80 -3.67 0.37
N LYS A 23 -2.92 -3.25 0.95
CA LYS A 23 -3.77 -2.22 0.36
C LYS A 23 -3.25 -0.84 0.76
N VAL A 24 -3.37 0.07 -0.18
CA VAL A 24 -2.98 1.47 -0.02
C VAL A 24 -4.26 2.28 0.07
N ASN A 25 -4.49 2.91 1.21
CA ASN A 25 -5.63 3.79 1.46
C ASN A 25 -5.16 5.24 1.51
N ASN A 26 -5.97 6.18 1.06
CA ASN A 26 -5.69 7.59 1.26
C ASN A 26 -6.08 8.06 2.68
N VAL A 27 -5.78 9.33 2.98
CA VAL A 27 -6.19 10.00 4.23
C VAL A 27 -7.72 9.97 4.45
N ASN A 28 -8.51 9.88 3.38
CA ASN A 28 -9.96 9.77 3.44
C ASN A 28 -10.45 8.32 3.64
N GLY A 29 -9.55 7.35 3.87
CA GLY A 29 -9.89 5.94 4.05
C GLY A 29 -10.33 5.21 2.79
N ASN A 30 -10.24 5.86 1.62
CA ASN A 30 -10.57 5.26 0.34
C ASN A 30 -9.38 4.46 -0.18
N GLN A 31 -9.66 3.25 -0.66
CA GLN A 31 -8.65 2.40 -1.27
C GLN A 31 -8.20 3.02 -2.60
N VAL A 32 -6.91 3.35 -2.67
CA VAL A 32 -6.24 3.85 -3.88
C VAL A 32 -5.78 2.68 -4.74
N GLY A 33 -5.31 1.60 -4.11
CA GLY A 33 -4.85 0.41 -4.83
C GLY A 33 -4.16 -0.61 -3.94
N HIS A 34 -3.29 -1.42 -4.55
CA HIS A 34 -2.48 -2.43 -3.87
C HIS A 34 -1.00 -2.26 -4.23
N ILE A 35 -0.13 -2.63 -3.30
CA ILE A 35 1.31 -2.77 -3.56
C ILE A 35 1.54 -4.01 -4.44
N LYS A 36 2.50 -3.94 -5.37
CA LYS A 36 2.93 -5.08 -6.18
C LYS A 36 3.36 -6.25 -5.28
N ARG A 37 2.93 -7.47 -5.62
CA ARG A 37 3.21 -8.71 -4.86
C ARG A 37 4.65 -8.85 -4.38
N GLU A 38 5.62 -8.58 -5.25
CA GLU A 38 7.05 -8.77 -4.95
C GLU A 38 7.51 -7.90 -3.78
N ILE A 39 7.09 -6.63 -3.78
CA ILE A 39 7.38 -5.68 -2.69
C ILE A 39 6.49 -5.97 -1.49
N ALA A 40 5.22 -6.30 -1.74
CA ALA A 40 4.25 -6.60 -0.71
C ALA A 40 4.71 -7.76 0.18
N ALA A 41 5.34 -8.81 -0.37
CA ALA A 41 5.90 -9.91 0.41
C ALA A 41 6.99 -9.48 1.40
N ALA A 42 7.93 -8.63 0.97
CA ALA A 42 9.00 -8.13 1.82
C ALA A 42 8.46 -7.18 2.90
N VAL A 43 7.58 -6.25 2.51
CA VAL A 43 6.98 -5.27 3.42
C VAL A 43 6.02 -5.95 4.40
N ALA A 44 5.27 -6.96 3.96
CA ALA A 44 4.37 -7.75 4.79
C ALA A 44 5.13 -8.38 5.96
N TYR A 45 6.25 -9.03 5.67
CA TYR A 45 7.09 -9.63 6.71
C TYR A 45 7.56 -8.58 7.73
N ILE A 46 7.99 -7.41 7.28
CA ILE A 46 8.44 -6.32 8.15
C ILE A 46 7.29 -5.80 9.03
N MET A 47 6.10 -5.60 8.46
CA MET A 47 4.91 -5.12 9.17
C MET A 47 4.37 -6.15 10.17
N ASP A 48 4.28 -7.43 9.77
CA ASP A 48 3.78 -8.51 10.64
C ASP A 48 4.71 -8.74 11.84
N ASN A 49 6.02 -8.63 11.64
CA ASN A 49 7.01 -8.73 12.73
C ASN A 49 7.23 -7.40 13.49
N LYS A 50 6.51 -6.33 13.14
CA LYS A 50 6.66 -4.97 13.71
C LYS A 50 8.11 -4.47 13.72
N LEU A 51 8.91 -4.86 12.73
CA LEU A 51 10.33 -4.49 12.64
C LEU A 51 10.52 -3.03 12.24
N ALA A 52 9.56 -2.46 11.51
CA ALA A 52 9.56 -1.05 11.12
C ALA A 52 8.12 -0.53 10.93
N GLN A 53 7.97 0.79 11.07
CA GLN A 53 6.77 1.49 10.63
C GLN A 53 6.90 1.84 9.15
N VAL A 54 5.86 1.56 8.37
CA VAL A 54 5.85 1.78 6.92
C VAL A 54 4.84 2.87 6.61
N GLU A 55 5.33 4.00 6.11
CA GLU A 55 4.52 5.13 5.68
C GLU A 55 4.71 5.35 4.17
N GLY A 56 3.64 5.74 3.49
CA GLY A 56 3.67 6.01 2.06
C GLY A 56 3.26 7.45 1.78
N VAL A 57 3.96 8.09 0.86
CA VAL A 57 3.56 9.38 0.29
C VAL A 57 3.45 9.19 -1.22
N VAL A 58 2.42 9.79 -1.83
CA VAL A 58 2.29 9.84 -3.28
C VAL A 58 2.89 11.18 -3.75
N PRO A 59 4.17 11.23 -4.19
CA PRO A 59 4.85 12.48 -4.51
C PRO A 59 4.27 13.16 -5.76
N PHE A 60 3.87 12.38 -6.76
CA PHE A 60 3.24 12.85 -8.00
C PHE A 60 2.48 11.69 -8.66
N GLY A 61 1.63 11.99 -9.66
CA GLY A 61 0.93 10.94 -10.42
C GLY A 61 -0.29 10.38 -9.71
N ALA A 62 -0.92 11.18 -8.86
CA ALA A 62 -2.13 10.81 -8.14
C ALA A 62 -3.26 10.35 -9.12
N SER A 63 -3.33 10.95 -10.31
CA SER A 63 -4.26 10.52 -11.37
C SER A 63 -3.66 9.56 -12.40
N ASN A 64 -2.54 8.86 -12.11
CA ASN A 64 -2.00 7.87 -13.05
C ASN A 64 -2.86 6.60 -13.00
N THR A 65 -3.62 6.38 -14.06
CA THR A 65 -4.44 5.20 -14.29
C THR A 65 -3.57 4.03 -14.77
N PHE A 66 -2.63 3.54 -13.94
CA PHE A 66 -1.69 2.43 -14.21
C PHE A 66 -0.35 2.84 -14.87
N THR A 67 0.75 2.51 -14.19
CA THR A 67 2.01 2.15 -14.85
C THR A 67 2.25 0.66 -14.54
N MET A 68 2.18 -0.17 -15.57
CA MET A 68 2.45 -1.63 -15.51
C MET A 68 3.80 -1.93 -14.85
#